data_AF-A0A1J0D033-F1
#
_entry.id   AF-A0A1J0D033-F1
#
_cell.length_a   1.000
_cell.length_b   1.000
_cell.length_c   1.000
_cell.angle_alpha   90.00
_cell.angle_beta   90.00
_cell.angle_gamma   90.00
#
_symmetry.space_group_name_H-M   'P 1'
#
loop_
_entity.id
_entity.type
_entity.pdbx_description
1 polymer ?
#
loop_
_entity_poly.entity_id
_entity_poly.type
_entity_poly.pdbx_seq_one_letter_code
_entity_poly.pdbx_strand_id
1 'polypeptide(L)'
;TKITIFGAFSLGLFSILPTIGNIHGNALKKVKSITSKEDYMSIPPSFLAFLVGLIDGDGYIQITKTSKGFITMKLSISLHLDDISTLEYINSILKLGKINVYKDLKSPTCKLIINKTELQEILFPLLIYNNIFFLTETRVNQFNLAMYILKNDIRIYDEINKNNVKDIFKLPSNSFDYTLLPFFKNWIVGFTCSGLYPGVVEFSNKNPLTYKRVKKDFKKLCSNRDSYNYLKRIFKGQEKSARYYTVKVAKPVNTYLVIWGTNLCSTAGTGRLTKIVKHMIVLPIYVKSVIVGILLSDGNLSSSKPYENPHLTFKQSLNNSKYVLFVYSILAHYCNVYPSMVKSIRKDKVSYALYFRTRGLPCFNELRSLFYIEKEKRIPEDIYNILNPVALAHLIMGDGSANKYGLILCTDSYRIIDVVRLMNVLKIRYNIDCTLRYHTPTQPRIYIRERSMPILRELVKPYMVESMLYKIKND
;
A
#
# COMPACT_ATOMS: atom_id res chain seq x y z
N THR A 1 -4.72 30.05 26.66
CA THR A 1 -3.66 29.99 27.69
C THR A 1 -2.32 29.95 26.99
N LYS A 2 -1.52 31.02 27.14
CA LYS A 2 -0.23 31.22 26.47
C LYS A 2 0.71 30.06 26.80
N ILE A 3 1.21 29.35 25.79
CA ILE A 3 2.38 28.48 25.94
C ILE A 3 3.59 29.33 25.62
N THR A 4 4.35 29.62 26.66
CA THR A 4 5.58 30.41 26.66
C THR A 4 6.66 29.65 25.90
N ILE A 5 7.13 30.22 24.79
CA ILE A 5 8.31 29.77 24.05
C ILE A 5 9.52 30.48 24.65
N PHE A 6 10.40 29.73 25.32
CA PHE A 6 11.77 30.13 25.65
C PHE A 6 12.67 28.95 25.23
N GLY A 7 13.72 29.11 24.41
CA GLY A 7 14.34 30.31 23.87
C GLY A 7 15.14 30.06 22.59
N ALA A 8 15.23 31.15 21.81
CA ALA A 8 16.26 31.52 20.84
C ALA A 8 16.92 30.41 19.98
N PHE A 9 16.24 30.01 18.92
CA PHE A 9 16.86 30.12 17.60
C PHE A 9 16.08 31.21 16.87
N SER A 10 16.73 32.33 16.60
CA SER A 10 16.18 33.35 15.71
C SER A 10 15.84 32.68 14.38
N LEU A 11 14.55 32.69 14.02
CA LEU A 11 14.11 32.53 12.63
C LEU A 11 14.58 33.76 11.85
N GLY A 12 15.90 33.90 11.69
CA GLY A 12 16.47 34.70 10.62
C GLY A 12 16.32 33.91 9.33
N LEU A 13 16.01 34.59 8.23
CA LEU A 13 16.16 34.04 6.89
C LEU A 13 17.60 33.55 6.71
N PHE A 14 17.86 32.28 6.98
CA PHE A 14 19.10 31.66 6.53
C PHE A 14 18.92 31.36 5.05
N SER A 15 19.56 32.18 4.21
CA SER A 15 19.67 31.93 2.77
C SER A 15 20.48 30.68 2.44
N ILE A 16 21.11 30.03 3.44
CA ILE A 16 22.05 28.91 3.26
C ILE A 16 21.95 27.93 4.44
N LEU A 17 22.00 26.62 4.17
CA LEU A 17 22.04 25.56 5.20
C LEU A 17 23.26 25.70 6.14
N PRO A 18 23.07 25.87 7.46
CA PRO A 18 24.17 26.10 8.40
C PRO A 18 24.99 24.83 8.62
N THR A 19 26.31 24.96 8.58
CA THR A 19 27.24 23.88 8.94
C THR A 19 27.13 23.55 10.44
N ILE A 20 27.11 22.27 10.78
CA ILE A 20 27.04 21.83 12.19
C ILE A 20 28.46 21.58 12.72
N GLY A 21 28.87 22.40 13.67
CA GLY A 21 30.20 22.32 14.29
C GLY A 21 31.32 22.83 13.38
N ASN A 22 32.55 22.43 13.69
CA ASN A 22 33.73 22.84 12.94
C ASN A 22 34.13 21.80 11.89
N ILE A 23 34.58 22.26 10.72
CA ILE A 23 35.12 21.41 9.65
C ILE A 23 36.47 21.97 9.20
N HIS A 24 37.46 21.08 9.10
CA HIS A 24 38.78 21.43 8.59
C HIS A 24 38.72 21.80 7.10
N GLY A 25 39.39 22.88 6.69
CA GLY A 25 39.28 23.44 5.34
C GLY A 25 39.56 22.46 4.20
N ASN A 26 40.49 21.51 4.39
CA ASN A 26 40.78 20.47 3.39
C ASN A 26 39.62 19.47 3.19
N ALA A 27 38.85 19.17 4.23
CA ALA A 27 37.65 18.32 4.09
C ALA A 27 36.52 19.07 3.38
N LEU A 28 36.42 20.39 3.61
CA LEU A 28 35.43 21.27 2.99
C LEU A 28 35.61 21.37 1.46
N LYS A 29 36.86 21.43 0.98
CA LYS A 29 37.18 21.47 -0.47
C LYS A 29 36.62 20.27 -1.23
N LYS A 30 36.53 19.10 -0.59
CA LYS A 30 36.02 17.87 -1.21
C LYS A 30 34.50 17.90 -1.40
N VAL A 31 33.77 18.52 -0.48
CA VAL A 31 32.29 18.67 -0.54
C VAL A 31 31.87 19.80 -1.48
N LYS A 32 32.59 20.93 -1.47
CA LYS A 32 32.31 22.08 -2.36
C LYS A 32 32.41 21.79 -3.86
N SER A 33 33.05 20.69 -4.26
CA SER A 33 33.17 20.30 -5.67
C SER A 33 31.89 19.69 -6.27
N ILE A 34 30.86 19.42 -5.46
CA ILE A 34 29.76 18.52 -5.84
C ILE A 34 28.47 19.29 -6.20
N THR A 35 28.06 20.33 -5.45
CA THR A 35 26.86 21.17 -5.74
C THR A 35 26.74 22.37 -4.78
N SER A 36 25.91 23.38 -5.10
CA SER A 36 25.63 24.50 -4.19
C SER A 36 24.69 24.06 -3.05
N LYS A 37 24.78 24.68 -1.85
CA LYS A 37 23.88 24.35 -0.73
C LYS A 37 22.42 24.71 -1.02
N GLU A 38 22.20 25.64 -1.94
CA GLU A 38 20.87 26.08 -2.39
C GLU A 38 20.14 24.96 -3.13
N ASP A 39 20.85 24.17 -3.94
CA ASP A 39 20.26 23.03 -4.68
C ASP A 39 19.60 22.02 -3.75
N TYR A 40 20.19 21.81 -2.56
CA TYR A 40 19.68 20.89 -1.55
C TYR A 40 18.37 21.37 -0.89
N MET A 41 18.13 22.68 -0.85
CA MET A 41 16.89 23.24 -0.30
C MET A 41 15.67 22.94 -1.18
N SER A 42 15.89 22.59 -2.45
CA SER A 42 14.82 22.18 -3.37
C SER A 42 14.37 20.72 -3.19
N ILE A 43 15.09 19.92 -2.38
CA ILE A 43 14.75 18.51 -2.17
C ILE A 43 13.39 18.40 -1.49
N PRO A 44 12.44 17.59 -2.02
CA PRO A 44 11.12 17.45 -1.44
C PRO A 44 11.16 16.95 0.01
N PRO A 45 10.45 17.60 0.96
CA PRO A 45 10.34 17.13 2.35
C PRO A 45 9.77 15.71 2.46
N SER A 46 8.95 15.29 1.50
CA SER A 46 8.43 13.91 1.41
C SER A 46 9.53 12.88 1.19
N PHE A 47 10.54 13.19 0.37
CA PHE A 47 11.70 12.33 0.16
C PHE A 47 12.57 12.25 1.42
N LEU A 48 12.83 13.38 2.07
CA LEU A 48 13.60 13.41 3.32
C LEU A 48 12.90 12.62 4.43
N ALA A 49 11.57 12.74 4.52
CA ALA A 49 10.76 11.97 5.46
C ALA A 49 10.85 10.46 5.20
N PHE A 50 10.73 10.03 3.94
CA PHE A 50 10.97 8.64 3.52
C PHE A 50 12.38 8.17 3.91
N LEU A 51 13.41 8.95 3.61
CA LEU A 51 14.79 8.60 3.94
C LEU A 51 15.00 8.42 5.44
N VAL A 52 14.45 9.33 6.26
CA VAL A 52 14.52 9.24 7.73
C VAL A 52 13.82 7.98 8.24
N GLY A 53 12.67 7.62 7.66
CA GLY A 53 12.00 6.35 7.95
C GLY A 53 12.87 5.14 7.64
N LEU A 54 13.49 5.11 6.46
CA LEU A 54 14.39 4.02 6.06
C LEU A 54 15.60 3.91 7.00
N ILE A 55 16.19 5.06 7.36
CA ILE A 55 17.30 5.14 8.32
C ILE A 55 16.83 4.66 9.69
N ASP A 56 15.63 5.02 10.16
CA ASP A 56 15.08 4.51 11.42
C ASP A 56 14.99 2.98 11.44
N GLY A 57 14.67 2.35 10.31
CA GLY A 57 14.59 0.90 10.19
C GLY A 57 15.95 0.19 10.05
N ASP A 58 16.75 0.56 9.04
CA ASP A 58 17.98 -0.16 8.63
C ASP A 58 19.25 0.71 8.60
N GLY A 59 19.15 1.95 9.06
CA GLY A 59 20.30 2.81 9.20
C GLY A 59 21.20 2.41 10.37
N TYR A 60 22.36 3.03 10.46
CA TYR A 60 23.21 3.04 11.65
C TYR A 60 24.06 4.31 11.64
N ILE A 61 23.86 5.21 12.61
CA ILE A 61 24.75 6.37 12.81
C ILE A 61 25.87 5.86 13.72
N GLN A 62 26.95 5.44 13.07
CA GLN A 62 28.09 4.82 13.72
C GLN A 62 29.02 5.89 14.28
N ILE A 63 29.34 5.78 15.57
CA ILE A 63 30.38 6.55 16.26
C ILE A 63 31.35 5.53 16.87
N THR A 64 32.61 5.54 16.43
CA THR A 64 33.61 4.54 16.82
C THR A 64 34.95 5.14 17.21
N LYS A 65 35.67 4.47 18.12
CA LYS A 65 37.04 4.80 18.52
C LYS A 65 38.04 4.22 17.52
N THR A 66 38.96 5.05 17.03
CA THR A 66 40.11 4.60 16.23
C THR A 66 41.21 4.03 17.12
N SER A 67 42.18 3.32 16.55
CA SER A 67 43.36 2.84 17.28
C SER A 67 44.16 3.97 17.95
N LYS A 68 44.12 5.18 17.38
CA LYS A 68 44.75 6.39 17.93
C LYS A 68 43.88 7.15 18.94
N GLY A 69 42.71 6.63 19.31
CA GLY A 69 41.80 7.25 20.29
C GLY A 69 40.82 8.28 19.73
N PHE A 70 40.94 8.68 18.46
CA PHE A 70 40.03 9.65 17.82
C PHE A 70 38.66 9.07 17.48
N ILE A 71 37.66 9.94 17.41
CA ILE A 71 36.29 9.64 16.99
C ILE A 71 36.19 9.53 15.47
N THR A 72 35.54 8.47 15.00
CA THR A 72 35.06 8.33 13.62
C THR A 72 33.54 8.31 13.60
N MET A 73 32.95 8.99 12.61
CA MET A 73 31.51 9.09 12.46
C MET A 73 31.10 8.83 11.01
N LYS A 74 30.07 8.02 10.82
CA LYS A 74 29.43 7.78 9.52
C LYS A 74 27.99 7.33 9.71
N LEU A 75 27.15 7.61 8.72
CA LEU A 75 25.84 7.00 8.60
C LEU A 75 25.95 5.88 7.58
N SER A 76 25.51 4.67 7.95
CA SER A 76 25.43 3.54 7.03
C SER A 76 23.98 3.06 6.91
N ILE A 77 23.47 2.92 5.70
CA ILE A 77 22.22 2.21 5.41
C ILE A 77 22.63 0.88 4.79
N SER A 78 22.21 -0.24 5.38
CA SER A 78 22.61 -1.58 4.93
C SER A 78 21.38 -2.36 4.49
N LEU A 79 21.29 -2.71 3.20
CA LEU A 79 20.19 -3.47 2.63
C LEU A 79 20.70 -4.78 2.01
N HIS A 80 19.78 -5.68 1.64
CA HIS A 80 20.11 -6.81 0.79
C HIS A 80 20.54 -6.32 -0.60
N LEU A 81 21.38 -7.08 -1.31
CA LEU A 81 21.86 -6.65 -2.63
C LEU A 81 20.74 -6.49 -3.66
N ASP A 82 19.65 -7.25 -3.53
CA ASP A 82 18.47 -7.13 -4.39
C ASP A 82 17.81 -5.74 -4.31
N ASP A 83 18.05 -4.99 -3.22
CA ASP A 83 17.46 -3.66 -2.97
C ASP A 83 18.44 -2.52 -3.26
N ILE A 84 19.55 -2.79 -3.96
CA ILE A 84 20.57 -1.79 -4.31
C ILE A 84 20.00 -0.58 -5.04
N SER A 85 18.97 -0.77 -5.86
CA SER A 85 18.27 0.30 -6.58
C SER A 85 17.70 1.37 -5.64
N THR A 86 17.32 1.00 -4.41
CA THR A 86 16.88 1.95 -3.38
C THR A 86 18.03 2.87 -2.96
N LEU A 87 19.23 2.31 -2.75
CA LEU A 87 20.41 3.09 -2.41
C LEU A 87 20.87 3.95 -3.59
N GLU A 88 20.79 3.42 -4.82
CA GLU A 88 21.11 4.16 -6.05
C GLU A 88 20.16 5.35 -6.25
N TYR A 89 18.87 5.16 -6.00
CA TYR A 89 17.88 6.24 -6.04
C TYR A 89 18.18 7.32 -4.99
N ILE A 90 18.45 6.94 -3.74
CA ILE A 90 18.82 7.88 -2.68
C ILE A 90 20.09 8.65 -3.06
N ASN A 91 21.10 7.94 -3.58
CA ASN A 91 22.35 8.54 -4.02
C ASN A 91 22.16 9.44 -5.25
N SER A 92 21.22 9.15 -6.14
CA SER A 92 20.93 10.00 -7.32
C SER A 92 20.35 11.36 -6.92
N ILE A 93 19.54 11.41 -5.85
CA ILE A 93 18.92 12.64 -5.35
C ILE A 93 19.88 13.41 -4.44
N LEU A 94 20.49 12.75 -3.46
CA LEU A 94 21.36 13.40 -2.49
C LEU A 94 22.76 13.67 -3.05
N LYS A 95 23.25 12.81 -3.95
CA LYS A 95 24.65 12.79 -4.39
C LYS A 95 25.63 12.73 -3.20
N LEU A 96 25.25 12.05 -2.12
CA LEU A 96 26.02 11.92 -0.89
C LEU A 96 26.44 10.47 -0.65
N GLY A 97 27.65 10.32 -0.14
CA GLY A 97 28.16 9.03 0.31
C GLY A 97 28.61 8.12 -0.84
N LYS A 98 28.90 6.86 -0.48
CA LYS A 98 29.34 5.83 -1.43
C LYS A 98 28.56 4.55 -1.23
N ILE A 99 28.12 3.96 -2.34
CA ILE A 99 27.50 2.64 -2.35
C ILE A 99 28.59 1.59 -2.47
N ASN A 100 28.66 0.69 -1.49
CA ASN A 100 29.55 -0.46 -1.50
C ASN A 100 28.72 -1.74 -1.61
N VAL A 101 29.15 -2.67 -2.46
CA VAL A 101 28.51 -3.97 -2.67
C VAL A 101 29.35 -5.08 -2.05
N TYR A 102 28.71 -5.90 -1.22
CA TYR A 102 29.32 -7.05 -0.55
C TYR A 102 28.64 -8.32 -1.02
N LYS A 103 29.28 -9.02 -1.97
CA LYS A 103 28.77 -10.26 -2.57
C LYS A 103 29.13 -11.46 -1.69
N ASP A 104 28.38 -11.65 -0.60
CA ASP A 104 28.42 -12.88 0.20
C ASP A 104 27.61 -13.98 -0.50
N LEU A 105 28.08 -15.23 -0.47
CA LEU A 105 27.42 -16.40 -1.07
C LEU A 105 26.07 -16.77 -0.42
N LYS A 106 25.83 -16.35 0.83
CA LYS A 106 24.62 -16.68 1.60
C LYS A 106 23.67 -15.49 1.79
N SER A 107 24.20 -14.27 1.90
CA SER A 107 23.41 -13.07 2.16
C SER A 107 24.10 -11.82 1.62
N PRO A 108 24.07 -11.60 0.29
CA PRO A 108 24.73 -10.44 -0.30
C PRO A 108 24.07 -9.14 0.19
N THR A 109 24.88 -8.14 0.52
CA THR A 109 24.41 -6.86 1.04
C THR A 109 24.99 -5.69 0.25
N CYS A 110 24.25 -4.59 0.22
CA CYS A 110 24.74 -3.31 -0.29
C CYS A 110 24.66 -2.27 0.84
N LYS A 111 25.61 -1.34 0.88
CA LYS A 111 25.65 -0.30 1.92
C LYS A 111 25.89 1.07 1.33
N LEU A 112 25.03 2.03 1.66
CA LEU A 112 25.27 3.44 1.41
C LEU A 112 25.94 4.02 2.65
N ILE A 113 27.15 4.55 2.49
CA ILE A 113 27.94 5.13 3.59
C ILE A 113 28.10 6.63 3.35
N ILE A 114 27.48 7.45 4.20
CA ILE A 114 27.61 8.90 4.22
C ILE A 114 28.60 9.28 5.33
N ASN A 115 29.62 10.07 4.99
CA ASN A 115 30.72 10.38 5.90
C ASN A 115 30.42 11.57 6.83
N LYS A 116 31.23 11.75 7.88
CA LYS A 116 31.10 12.83 8.87
C LYS A 116 30.90 14.21 8.23
N THR A 117 31.70 14.58 7.22
CA THR A 117 31.67 15.91 6.61
C THR A 117 30.36 16.14 5.84
N GLU A 118 29.89 15.15 5.09
CA GLU A 118 28.60 15.21 4.38
C GLU A 118 27.41 15.31 5.35
N LEU A 119 27.50 14.62 6.50
CA LEU A 119 26.50 14.74 7.57
C LEU A 119 26.46 16.16 8.16
N GLN A 120 27.63 16.76 8.45
CA GLN A 120 27.75 18.10 9.03
C GLN A 120 27.32 19.22 8.08
N GLU A 121 27.61 19.09 6.78
CA GLU A 121 27.37 20.13 5.78
C GLU A 121 25.97 20.09 5.17
N ILE A 122 25.39 18.89 5.02
CA ILE A 122 24.21 18.70 4.14
C ILE A 122 23.10 17.94 4.86
N LEU A 123 23.30 16.65 5.20
CA LEU A 123 22.18 15.81 5.64
C LEU A 123 21.56 16.26 6.97
N PHE A 124 22.36 16.47 8.02
CA PHE A 124 21.81 16.91 9.31
C PHE A 124 21.21 18.33 9.26
N PRO A 125 21.86 19.33 8.60
CA PRO A 125 21.25 20.62 8.37
C PRO A 125 19.89 20.55 7.64
N LEU A 126 19.77 19.70 6.61
CA LEU A 126 18.52 19.49 5.87
C LEU A 126 17.39 18.97 6.75
N LEU A 127 17.69 18.01 7.64
CA LEU A 127 16.71 17.47 8.57
C LEU A 127 16.21 18.55 9.54
N ILE A 128 17.12 19.35 10.08
CA ILE A 128 16.80 20.46 10.99
C ILE A 128 15.97 21.53 10.27
N TYR A 129 16.39 21.94 9.07
CA TYR A 129 15.70 22.95 8.27
C TYR A 129 14.25 22.56 7.95
N ASN A 130 13.99 21.29 7.62
CA ASN A 130 12.66 20.78 7.30
C ASN A 130 11.85 20.33 8.54
N ASN A 131 12.41 20.46 9.75
CA ASN A 131 11.81 19.94 10.98
C ASN A 131 11.44 18.43 10.88
N ILE A 132 12.30 17.64 10.25
CA ILE A 132 12.17 16.19 10.11
C ILE A 132 13.19 15.53 11.04
N PHE A 133 12.72 14.59 11.86
CA PHE A 133 13.55 13.92 12.85
C PHE A 133 13.19 12.44 12.96
N PHE A 134 14.12 11.68 13.53
CA PHE A 134 13.96 10.26 13.76
C PHE A 134 12.92 9.99 14.83
N LEU A 135 12.18 8.90 14.69
CA LEU A 135 11.09 8.54 15.60
C LEU A 135 11.45 7.34 16.49
N THR A 136 12.44 6.53 16.11
CA THR A 136 12.88 5.42 16.96
C THR A 136 13.86 5.89 18.04
N GLU A 137 13.66 5.44 19.28
CA GLU A 137 14.53 5.80 20.41
C GLU A 137 16.01 5.51 20.12
N THR A 138 16.31 4.39 19.47
CA THR A 138 17.68 4.02 19.09
C THR A 138 18.31 5.05 18.16
N ARG A 139 17.59 5.47 17.12
CA ARG A 139 18.12 6.42 16.14
C ARG A 139 18.17 7.85 16.69
N VAL A 140 17.18 8.23 17.48
CA VAL A 140 17.14 9.52 18.19
C VAL A 140 18.37 9.65 19.09
N ASN A 141 18.65 8.64 19.91
CA ASN A 141 19.82 8.63 20.79
C ASN A 141 21.14 8.71 20.00
N GLN A 142 21.26 7.99 18.88
CA GLN A 142 22.46 8.07 18.03
C GLN A 142 22.61 9.45 17.36
N PHE A 143 21.51 10.05 16.89
CA PHE A 143 21.51 11.38 16.30
C PHE A 143 21.86 12.47 17.33
N ASN A 144 21.25 12.42 18.52
CA ASN A 144 21.53 13.36 19.60
C ASN A 144 23.00 13.28 20.05
N LEU A 145 23.54 12.07 20.18
CA LEU A 145 24.96 11.87 20.49
C LEU A 145 25.87 12.42 19.39
N ALA A 146 25.55 12.16 18.13
CA ALA A 146 26.32 12.69 16.99
C ALA A 146 26.33 14.23 17.03
N MET A 147 25.17 14.84 17.21
CA MET A 147 25.03 16.28 17.28
C MET A 147 25.74 16.91 18.48
N TYR A 148 25.72 16.25 19.65
CA TYR A 148 26.49 16.67 20.83
C TYR A 148 28.00 16.72 20.54
N ILE A 149 28.54 15.65 19.94
CA ILE A 149 29.96 15.58 19.56
C ILE A 149 30.32 16.69 18.57
N LEU A 150 29.49 16.90 17.56
CA LEU A 150 29.74 17.88 16.50
C LEU A 150 29.68 19.32 17.02
N LYS A 151 28.67 19.65 17.85
CA LYS A 151 28.49 21.01 18.40
C LYS A 151 29.59 21.40 19.40
N ASN A 152 30.15 20.45 20.13
CA ASN A 152 31.21 20.69 21.12
C ASN A 152 32.63 20.42 20.59
N ASP A 153 32.78 20.14 19.28
CA ASP A 153 34.06 19.79 18.62
C ASP A 153 34.87 18.71 19.38
N ILE A 154 34.18 17.68 19.90
CA ILE A 154 34.84 16.59 20.62
C ILE A 154 35.58 15.71 19.61
N ARG A 155 36.88 15.48 19.84
CA ARG A 155 37.76 14.74 18.93
C ARG A 155 38.22 13.41 19.48
N ILE A 156 38.42 13.32 20.79
CA ILE A 156 38.89 12.10 21.48
C ILE A 156 37.66 11.33 21.97
N TYR A 157 37.65 10.02 21.72
CA TYR A 157 36.47 9.19 22.01
C TYR A 157 36.17 9.09 23.51
N ASP A 158 37.20 9.08 24.34
CA ASP A 158 37.06 8.94 25.80
C ASP A 158 36.55 10.23 26.47
N GLU A 159 36.55 11.36 25.76
CA GLU A 159 35.97 12.63 26.24
C GLU A 159 34.45 12.70 26.07
N ILE A 160 33.82 11.68 25.45
CA ILE A 160 32.37 11.66 25.23
C ILE A 160 31.64 11.44 26.56
N ASN A 161 31.11 12.51 27.13
CA ASN A 161 30.19 12.42 28.26
C ASN A 161 28.74 12.20 27.79
N LYS A 162 28.28 10.95 27.82
CA LYS A 162 26.91 10.57 27.39
C LYS A 162 25.81 11.15 28.28
N ASN A 163 26.09 11.52 29.53
CA ASN A 163 25.08 12.06 30.45
C ASN A 163 24.66 13.50 30.10
N ASN A 164 25.47 14.20 29.31
CA ASN A 164 25.21 15.58 28.92
C ASN A 164 24.51 15.69 27.55
N VAL A 165 24.15 14.57 26.93
CA VAL A 165 23.46 14.56 25.63
C VAL A 165 22.02 14.99 25.84
N LYS A 166 21.65 16.13 25.25
CA LYS A 166 20.28 16.66 25.29
C LYS A 166 19.53 16.30 24.02
N ASP A 167 18.21 16.11 24.16
CA ASP A 167 17.33 15.91 23.03
C ASP A 167 17.21 17.18 22.19
N ILE A 168 17.40 17.03 20.88
CA ILE A 168 17.25 18.14 19.93
C ILE A 168 15.80 18.35 19.55
N PHE A 169 15.07 17.24 19.37
CA PHE A 169 13.66 17.23 19.04
C PHE A 169 12.88 16.59 20.17
N LYS A 170 11.74 17.20 20.53
CA LYS A 170 10.82 16.61 21.48
C LYS A 170 9.94 15.60 20.77
N LEU A 171 10.10 14.33 21.11
CA LEU A 171 9.22 13.27 20.59
C LEU A 171 7.81 13.42 21.18
N PRO A 172 6.76 13.05 20.41
CA PRO A 172 5.41 12.98 20.95
C PRO A 172 5.30 12.00 22.12
N SER A 173 4.44 12.32 23.09
CA SER A 173 4.29 11.53 24.32
C SER A 173 3.33 10.36 24.19
N ASN A 174 2.48 10.36 23.15
CA ASN A 174 1.53 9.28 22.87
C ASN A 174 1.54 8.94 21.38
N SER A 175 1.07 7.74 21.06
CA SER A 175 1.05 7.19 19.71
C SER A 175 0.21 7.98 18.70
N PHE A 176 -0.89 8.59 19.14
CA PHE A 176 -1.76 9.38 18.27
C PHE A 176 -1.02 10.61 17.74
N ASP A 177 -0.26 11.29 18.60
CA ASP A 177 0.48 12.49 18.22
C ASP A 177 1.60 12.21 17.20
N TYR A 178 2.19 11.01 17.18
CA TYR A 178 3.09 10.60 16.10
C TYR A 178 2.39 10.64 14.74
N THR A 179 1.12 10.23 14.68
CA THR A 179 0.34 10.24 13.43
C THR A 179 -0.02 11.64 12.94
N LEU A 180 0.04 12.63 13.83
CA LEU A 180 -0.19 14.04 13.53
C LEU A 180 1.06 14.75 13.00
N LEU A 181 2.26 14.14 13.07
CA LEU A 181 3.47 14.74 12.53
C LEU A 181 3.32 14.90 11.00
N PRO A 182 3.58 16.10 10.43
CA PRO A 182 3.37 16.36 9.00
C PRO A 182 4.13 15.39 8.07
N PHE A 183 5.28 14.90 8.52
CA PHE A 183 6.14 13.99 7.76
C PHE A 183 5.85 12.49 8.02
N PHE A 184 4.97 12.16 8.97
CA PHE A 184 4.75 10.78 9.42
C PHE A 184 4.33 9.82 8.30
N LYS A 185 3.45 10.27 7.40
CA LYS A 185 2.94 9.44 6.29
C LYS A 185 4.04 9.01 5.32
N ASN A 186 5.05 9.85 5.10
CA ASN A 186 6.17 9.53 4.23
C ASN A 186 7.26 8.76 5.02
N TRP A 187 7.44 9.11 6.29
CA TRP A 187 8.30 8.37 7.21
C TRP A 187 7.90 6.90 7.33
N ILE A 188 6.61 6.60 7.51
CA ILE A 188 6.16 5.20 7.66
C ILE A 188 6.43 4.39 6.40
N VAL A 189 6.33 5.00 5.21
CA VAL A 189 6.69 4.34 3.94
C VAL A 189 8.16 3.93 3.97
N GLY A 190 9.06 4.86 4.27
CA GLY A 190 10.49 4.57 4.39
C GLY A 190 10.81 3.53 5.43
N PHE A 191 10.19 3.63 6.61
CA PHE A 191 10.37 2.67 7.69
C PHE A 191 9.94 1.27 7.28
N THR A 192 8.85 1.13 6.52
CA THR A 192 8.39 -0.16 5.99
C THR A 192 9.23 -0.70 4.83
N CYS A 193 10.04 0.14 4.17
CA CYS A 193 10.99 -0.29 3.14
C CYS A 193 12.29 -0.87 3.72
N SER A 194 12.51 -0.78 5.04
CA SER A 194 13.64 -1.44 5.69
C SER A 194 13.47 -2.97 5.73
N GLY A 195 14.52 -3.72 5.42
CA GLY A 195 14.65 -5.17 5.28
C GLY A 195 14.46 -6.00 6.56
N LEU A 196 13.82 -5.45 7.60
CA LEU A 196 13.38 -6.22 8.76
C LEU A 196 12.03 -6.89 8.45
N TYR A 197 12.05 -8.23 8.31
CA TYR A 197 10.92 -9.16 8.19
C TYR A 197 9.55 -8.63 8.71
N PRO A 198 8.43 -8.96 8.03
CA PRO A 198 7.11 -8.37 8.25
C PRO A 198 6.73 -8.41 9.74
N GLY A 199 6.89 -7.27 10.39
CA GLY A 199 6.39 -7.03 11.72
C GLY A 199 5.20 -6.10 11.62
N VAL A 200 4.24 -6.30 12.52
CA VAL A 200 3.21 -5.29 12.77
C VAL A 200 3.90 -4.16 13.54
N VAL A 201 3.84 -2.93 13.03
CA VAL A 201 4.18 -1.75 13.83
C VAL A 201 3.04 -1.56 14.84
N GLU A 202 3.26 -1.99 16.07
CA GLU A 202 2.30 -1.85 17.17
C GLU A 202 2.60 -0.56 17.93
N PHE A 203 1.68 0.39 17.87
CA PHE A 203 1.72 1.60 18.67
C PHE A 203 1.02 1.33 20.01
N SER A 204 1.78 1.27 21.10
CA SER A 204 1.23 1.06 22.45
C SER A 204 1.22 2.35 23.27
N ASN A 205 0.25 2.50 24.17
CA ASN A 205 0.16 3.69 25.06
C ASN A 205 1.30 3.77 26.10
N LYS A 206 2.03 2.68 26.35
CA LYS A 206 3.13 2.63 27.34
C LYS A 206 4.52 2.83 26.73
N ASN A 207 4.66 2.57 25.43
CA ASN A 207 5.85 2.83 24.64
C ASN A 207 5.42 2.96 23.17
N PRO A 208 5.47 4.17 22.57
CA PRO A 208 4.75 4.45 21.33
C PRO A 208 5.30 3.74 20.09
N LEU A 209 6.47 3.10 20.15
CA LEU A 209 7.06 2.33 19.04
C LEU A 209 7.75 1.06 19.55
N THR A 210 7.02 -0.05 19.73
CA THR A 210 7.62 -1.36 20.06
C THR A 210 7.34 -2.39 18.96
N TYR A 211 8.41 -2.93 18.37
CA TYR A 211 8.36 -4.01 17.38
C TYR A 211 8.29 -5.39 18.08
N LYS A 212 7.27 -6.20 17.77
CA LYS A 212 7.15 -7.60 18.26
C LYS A 212 7.15 -8.62 17.12
N ARG A 213 8.04 -9.62 17.22
CA ARG A 213 8.06 -10.83 16.38
C ARG A 213 6.99 -11.82 16.84
N VAL A 214 6.14 -12.32 15.93
CA VAL A 214 5.18 -13.40 16.23
C VAL A 214 5.64 -14.71 15.58
N LYS A 215 5.87 -15.75 16.39
CA LYS A 215 6.14 -17.14 15.95
C LYS A 215 4.98 -18.05 16.39
N LYS A 216 4.64 -19.01 15.51
CA LYS A 216 3.76 -20.19 15.67
C LYS A 216 2.26 -19.92 15.82
N ASP A 217 1.48 -20.24 14.79
CA ASP A 217 0.24 -21.07 14.89
C ASP A 217 -0.45 -21.29 13.54
N PHE A 218 0.26 -21.92 12.59
CA PHE A 218 -0.29 -22.29 11.27
C PHE A 218 -0.91 -23.70 11.23
N LYS A 219 -0.90 -24.44 12.36
CA LYS A 219 -1.26 -25.86 12.40
C LYS A 219 -2.78 -26.13 12.54
N LYS A 220 -3.61 -25.08 12.62
CA LYS A 220 -5.07 -25.19 12.87
C LYS A 220 -5.97 -24.88 11.65
N LEU A 221 -5.40 -24.79 10.44
CA LEU A 221 -6.02 -24.12 9.29
C LEU A 221 -7.00 -24.92 8.40
N CYS A 222 -7.39 -26.16 8.75
CA CYS A 222 -8.39 -26.91 7.98
C CYS A 222 -9.50 -27.46 8.89
N SER A 223 -10.75 -27.08 8.62
CA SER A 223 -11.91 -27.47 9.43
C SER A 223 -12.54 -28.81 9.07
N ASN A 224 -12.29 -29.41 7.89
CA ASN A 224 -12.57 -30.84 7.61
C ASN A 224 -11.79 -31.41 6.41
N ARG A 225 -11.83 -32.75 6.27
CA ARG A 225 -11.09 -33.57 5.28
C ARG A 225 -11.58 -33.38 3.83
N ASP A 226 -12.86 -33.05 3.64
CA ASP A 226 -13.46 -32.91 2.31
C ASP A 226 -13.06 -31.60 1.62
N SER A 227 -12.97 -30.52 2.39
CA SER A 227 -12.48 -29.22 1.92
C SER A 227 -11.02 -29.29 1.45
N TYR A 228 -10.20 -30.09 2.15
CA TYR A 228 -8.82 -30.38 1.77
C TYR A 228 -8.72 -31.18 0.46
N ASN A 229 -9.57 -32.20 0.27
CA ASN A 229 -9.54 -33.05 -0.92
C ASN A 229 -10.10 -32.35 -2.18
N TYR A 230 -11.08 -31.46 -2.02
CA TYR A 230 -11.61 -30.63 -3.10
C TYR A 230 -10.55 -29.64 -3.62
N LEU A 231 -9.86 -28.94 -2.71
CA LEU A 231 -8.74 -28.06 -3.06
C LEU A 231 -7.61 -28.87 -3.73
N LYS A 232 -7.26 -30.04 -3.19
CA LYS A 232 -6.26 -30.95 -3.77
C LYS A 232 -6.60 -31.43 -5.19
N ARG A 233 -7.88 -31.56 -5.56
CA ARG A 233 -8.32 -31.92 -6.92
C ARG A 233 -8.19 -30.75 -7.90
N ILE A 234 -8.50 -29.53 -7.48
CA ILE A 234 -8.33 -28.31 -8.31
C ILE A 234 -6.85 -28.07 -8.64
N PHE A 235 -5.96 -28.26 -7.66
CA PHE A 235 -4.51 -28.06 -7.84
C PHE A 235 -3.79 -29.23 -8.53
N LYS A 236 -4.44 -30.38 -8.74
CA LYS A 236 -3.85 -31.56 -9.40
C LYS A 236 -3.89 -31.52 -10.94
N GLY A 237 -4.64 -30.58 -11.53
CA GLY A 237 -4.73 -30.41 -12.99
C GLY A 237 -3.51 -29.74 -13.64
N GLN A 238 -2.48 -29.39 -12.86
CA GLN A 238 -1.19 -28.92 -13.36
C GLN A 238 -0.11 -29.85 -12.79
N GLU A 239 0.40 -30.72 -13.65
CA GLU A 239 1.20 -31.86 -13.27
C GLU A 239 2.63 -31.50 -12.82
N LYS A 240 3.13 -32.39 -11.94
CA LYS A 240 4.54 -32.78 -11.68
C LYS A 240 5.35 -31.93 -10.68
N SER A 241 5.81 -32.65 -9.63
CA SER A 241 6.68 -32.21 -8.52
C SER A 241 6.00 -31.46 -7.36
N ALA A 242 5.11 -32.13 -6.61
CA ALA A 242 4.71 -31.66 -5.28
C ALA A 242 5.66 -32.21 -4.21
N ARG A 243 6.80 -31.53 -3.98
CA ARG A 243 7.43 -31.52 -2.65
C ARG A 243 6.56 -30.64 -1.75
N TYR A 244 6.27 -31.11 -0.55
CA TYR A 244 5.45 -30.39 0.42
C TYR A 244 6.06 -29.03 0.76
N TYR A 245 5.50 -27.93 0.22
CA TYR A 245 5.82 -26.59 0.68
C TYR A 245 4.94 -26.25 1.89
N THR A 246 5.56 -26.22 3.06
CA THR A 246 5.03 -25.48 4.20
C THR A 246 4.96 -24.01 3.77
N VAL A 247 3.77 -23.40 3.73
CA VAL A 247 3.65 -21.96 3.55
C VAL A 247 4.16 -21.28 4.83
N LYS A 248 5.48 -21.13 4.94
CA LYS A 248 6.05 -19.93 5.55
C LYS A 248 5.44 -18.78 4.76
N VAL A 249 4.90 -17.76 5.43
CA VAL A 249 4.56 -16.48 4.78
C VAL A 249 5.77 -16.14 3.90
N ALA A 250 5.57 -16.23 2.58
CA ALA A 250 6.67 -16.08 1.65
C ALA A 250 7.27 -14.69 1.90
N LYS A 251 8.60 -14.59 1.91
CA LYS A 251 9.25 -13.29 1.66
C LYS A 251 8.54 -12.69 0.44
N PRO A 252 8.15 -11.40 0.44
CA PRO A 252 7.75 -10.78 -0.81
C PRO A 252 8.93 -10.98 -1.75
N VAL A 253 8.74 -11.78 -2.80
CA VAL A 253 9.79 -12.19 -3.75
C VAL A 253 10.15 -11.00 -4.66
N ASN A 254 9.70 -9.81 -4.30
CA ASN A 254 9.57 -8.70 -5.21
C ASN A 254 9.55 -7.37 -4.45
N THR A 255 10.63 -6.60 -4.58
CA THR A 255 10.80 -5.24 -4.05
C THR A 255 10.54 -4.18 -5.12
N TYR A 256 9.88 -4.53 -6.23
CA TYR A 256 9.38 -3.54 -7.17
C TYR A 256 8.52 -2.51 -6.43
N LEU A 257 8.73 -1.25 -6.79
CA LEU A 257 7.86 -0.15 -6.41
C LEU A 257 6.50 -0.43 -7.04
N VAL A 258 5.64 -1.07 -6.26
CA VAL A 258 4.31 -1.45 -6.70
C VAL A 258 3.32 -0.38 -6.28
N ILE A 259 2.42 -0.02 -7.19
CA ILE A 259 1.32 0.90 -6.90
C ILE A 259 0.64 0.43 -5.62
N TRP A 260 0.52 1.33 -4.64
CA TRP A 260 -0.09 1.05 -3.35
C TRP A 260 -1.43 0.33 -3.54
N GLY A 261 -1.54 -0.87 -2.96
CA GLY A 261 -2.75 -1.69 -3.06
C GLY A 261 -2.76 -2.81 -4.10
N THR A 262 -1.68 -2.99 -4.86
CA THR A 262 -1.56 -4.10 -5.83
C THR A 262 -1.00 -5.39 -5.23
N ASN A 263 -0.41 -5.31 -4.03
CA ASN A 263 0.23 -6.43 -3.32
C ASN A 263 -0.45 -6.77 -1.98
N LEU A 264 -1.77 -6.51 -1.88
CA LEU A 264 -2.51 -6.78 -0.65
C LEU A 264 -2.58 -8.30 -0.37
N CYS A 265 -1.99 -8.73 0.75
CA CYS A 265 -2.06 -10.13 1.17
C CYS A 265 -3.45 -10.52 1.68
N SER A 266 -3.84 -11.78 1.46
CA SER A 266 -5.06 -12.37 2.03
C SER A 266 -5.09 -12.25 3.55
N THR A 267 -6.23 -11.83 4.11
CA THR A 267 -6.46 -11.86 5.57
C THR A 267 -7.39 -13.00 5.99
N ALA A 268 -7.61 -13.98 5.10
CA ALA A 268 -8.41 -15.15 5.41
C ALA A 268 -7.79 -15.96 6.56
N GLY A 269 -8.62 -16.36 7.52
CA GLY A 269 -8.18 -17.11 8.70
C GLY A 269 -7.52 -16.28 9.80
N THR A 270 -7.33 -14.96 9.63
CA THR A 270 -6.70 -14.10 10.66
C THR A 270 -7.61 -13.75 11.83
N GLY A 271 -8.88 -14.16 11.81
CA GLY A 271 -9.81 -13.93 12.91
C GLY A 271 -10.38 -12.51 12.94
N ARG A 272 -10.77 -12.00 14.11
CA ARG A 272 -11.44 -10.70 14.25
C ARG A 272 -10.43 -9.56 14.23
N LEU A 273 -10.64 -8.58 13.34
CA LEU A 273 -9.86 -7.35 13.32
C LEU A 273 -10.34 -6.38 14.41
N THR A 274 -9.40 -5.66 15.02
CA THR A 274 -9.69 -4.58 15.98
C THR A 274 -10.38 -3.41 15.27
N LYS A 275 -11.05 -2.54 16.04
CA LYS A 275 -11.71 -1.35 15.47
C LYS A 275 -10.70 -0.45 14.75
N ILE A 276 -9.51 -0.26 15.32
CA ILE A 276 -8.45 0.56 14.73
C ILE A 276 -8.02 -0.01 13.37
N VAL A 277 -7.66 -1.30 13.32
CA VAL A 277 -7.24 -1.95 12.07
C VAL A 277 -8.32 -1.84 11.00
N LYS A 278 -9.60 -2.00 11.35
CA LYS A 278 -10.70 -1.83 10.39
C LYS A 278 -10.75 -0.42 9.78
N HIS A 279 -10.44 0.63 10.55
CA HIS A 279 -10.42 2.02 10.04
C HIS A 279 -9.16 2.35 9.24
N MET A 280 -8.07 1.61 9.45
CA MET A 280 -6.84 1.74 8.65
C MET A 280 -6.97 1.07 7.28
N ILE A 281 -7.87 0.09 7.13
CA ILE A 281 -8.13 -0.54 5.84
C ILE A 281 -8.91 0.43 4.96
N VAL A 282 -8.34 0.70 3.80
CA VAL A 282 -8.84 1.63 2.77
C VAL A 282 -8.85 0.92 1.43
N LEU A 283 -9.60 1.46 0.45
CA LEU A 283 -9.70 0.87 -0.89
C LEU A 283 -8.72 1.55 -1.86
N PRO A 284 -7.70 0.83 -2.36
CA PRO A 284 -6.90 1.27 -3.50
C PRO A 284 -7.77 1.52 -4.72
N ILE A 285 -7.35 2.44 -5.60
CA ILE A 285 -8.13 2.84 -6.77
C ILE A 285 -8.54 1.65 -7.64
N TYR A 286 -7.61 0.72 -7.91
CA TYR A 286 -7.88 -0.49 -8.68
C TYR A 286 -8.94 -1.36 -8.00
N VAL A 287 -8.78 -1.63 -6.71
CA VAL A 287 -9.72 -2.44 -5.92
C VAL A 287 -11.10 -1.78 -5.83
N LYS A 288 -11.15 -0.46 -5.60
CA LYS A 288 -12.40 0.32 -5.60
C LYS A 288 -13.12 0.15 -6.93
N SER A 289 -12.39 0.18 -8.05
CA SER A 289 -12.93 0.02 -9.41
C SER A 289 -13.50 -1.38 -9.65
N VAL A 290 -12.80 -2.42 -9.19
CA VAL A 290 -13.30 -3.80 -9.22
C VAL A 290 -14.61 -3.91 -8.44
N ILE A 291 -14.66 -3.36 -7.23
CA ILE A 291 -15.88 -3.36 -6.39
C ILE A 291 -17.00 -2.58 -7.07
N VAL A 292 -16.72 -1.43 -7.69
CA VAL A 292 -17.70 -0.64 -8.45
C VAL A 292 -18.30 -1.48 -9.57
N GLY A 293 -17.50 -2.17 -10.38
CA GLY A 293 -18.03 -3.01 -11.46
C GLY A 293 -18.86 -4.20 -10.96
N ILE A 294 -18.43 -4.79 -9.84
CA ILE A 294 -19.20 -5.83 -9.13
C ILE A 294 -20.52 -5.26 -8.58
N LEU A 295 -20.49 -4.06 -8.03
CA LEU A 295 -21.69 -3.35 -7.58
C LEU A 295 -22.56 -2.91 -8.74
N LEU A 296 -22.04 -2.64 -9.94
CA LEU A 296 -22.93 -2.39 -11.08
C LEU A 296 -23.60 -3.68 -11.56
N SER A 297 -23.07 -4.85 -11.16
CA SER A 297 -23.59 -6.17 -11.52
C SER A 297 -24.10 -6.99 -10.32
N ASP A 298 -23.65 -8.24 -10.16
CA ASP A 298 -24.14 -9.24 -9.21
C ASP A 298 -23.76 -9.02 -7.74
N GLY A 299 -22.96 -7.99 -7.44
CA GLY A 299 -22.49 -7.69 -6.10
C GLY A 299 -23.52 -6.98 -5.23
N ASN A 300 -23.41 -7.19 -3.91
CA ASN A 300 -24.23 -6.48 -2.94
C ASN A 300 -23.41 -6.00 -1.73
N LEU A 301 -23.61 -4.76 -1.32
CA LEU A 301 -23.17 -4.22 -0.02
C LEU A 301 -24.34 -4.25 0.97
N SER A 302 -24.20 -5.09 2.00
CA SER A 302 -25.19 -5.24 3.07
C SER A 302 -24.55 -5.09 4.44
N SER A 303 -25.34 -4.69 5.43
CA SER A 303 -25.01 -4.77 6.85
C SER A 303 -26.11 -5.53 7.57
N SER A 304 -25.79 -6.27 8.63
CA SER A 304 -26.80 -6.98 9.41
C SER A 304 -27.66 -5.99 10.21
N LYS A 305 -27.06 -4.87 10.61
CA LYS A 305 -27.70 -3.80 11.38
C LYS A 305 -27.35 -2.42 10.80
N PRO A 306 -28.20 -1.39 10.97
CA PRO A 306 -27.98 -0.07 10.40
C PRO A 306 -26.65 0.58 10.82
N TYR A 307 -26.21 0.34 12.06
CA TYR A 307 -24.98 0.90 12.62
C TYR A 307 -23.73 0.05 12.34
N GLU A 308 -23.87 -1.10 11.68
CA GLU A 308 -22.75 -1.95 11.31
C GLU A 308 -22.18 -1.55 9.96
N ASN A 309 -20.85 -1.60 9.86
CA ASN A 309 -20.18 -1.39 8.57
C ASN A 309 -20.64 -2.44 7.55
N PRO A 310 -20.90 -2.03 6.30
CA PRO A 310 -21.35 -2.94 5.26
C PRO A 310 -20.23 -3.89 4.85
N HIS A 311 -20.61 -5.05 4.35
CA HIS A 311 -19.74 -6.04 3.75
C HIS A 311 -20.21 -6.33 2.32
N LEU A 312 -19.26 -6.56 1.44
CA LEU A 312 -19.52 -6.97 0.07
C LEU A 312 -19.77 -8.48 0.04
N THR A 313 -20.84 -8.87 -0.61
CA THR A 313 -21.11 -10.26 -0.98
C THR A 313 -21.07 -10.39 -2.49
N PHE A 314 -20.34 -11.39 -2.99
CA PHE A 314 -20.28 -11.72 -4.41
C PHE A 314 -20.50 -13.21 -4.61
N LYS A 315 -21.39 -13.56 -5.53
CA LYS A 315 -21.85 -14.92 -5.77
C LYS A 315 -22.04 -15.14 -7.27
N GLN A 316 -21.63 -16.30 -7.77
CA GLN A 316 -21.92 -16.74 -9.13
C GLN A 316 -22.25 -18.24 -9.16
N SER A 317 -22.83 -18.71 -10.27
CA SER A 317 -22.99 -20.13 -10.55
C SER A 317 -21.64 -20.84 -10.63
N LEU A 318 -21.62 -22.18 -10.50
CA LEU A 318 -20.39 -22.96 -10.61
C LEU A 318 -19.69 -22.80 -11.97
N ASN A 319 -20.42 -22.58 -13.05
CA ASN A 319 -19.85 -22.34 -14.39
C ASN A 319 -18.93 -21.11 -14.39
N ASN A 320 -19.27 -20.10 -13.58
CA ASN A 320 -18.51 -18.86 -13.44
C ASN A 320 -17.64 -18.85 -12.18
N SER A 321 -17.36 -20.02 -11.58
CA SER A 321 -16.54 -20.14 -10.36
C SER A 321 -15.13 -19.57 -10.51
N LYS A 322 -14.52 -19.67 -11.70
CA LYS A 322 -13.22 -19.06 -12.02
C LYS A 322 -13.25 -17.54 -11.86
N TYR A 323 -14.36 -16.89 -12.22
CA TYR A 323 -14.54 -15.45 -12.02
C TYR A 323 -14.64 -15.09 -10.53
N VAL A 324 -15.36 -15.89 -9.73
CA VAL A 324 -15.42 -15.70 -8.27
C VAL A 324 -14.04 -15.84 -7.63
N LEU A 325 -13.25 -16.83 -8.05
CA LEU A 325 -11.88 -17.02 -7.56
C LEU A 325 -10.94 -15.87 -7.97
N PHE A 326 -11.08 -15.36 -9.20
CA PHE A 326 -10.35 -14.19 -9.69
C PHE A 326 -10.69 -12.92 -8.87
N VAL A 327 -11.98 -12.66 -8.64
CA VAL A 327 -12.39 -11.53 -7.80
C VAL A 327 -11.92 -11.74 -6.36
N TYR A 328 -12.02 -12.96 -5.84
CA TYR A 328 -11.55 -13.27 -4.49
C TYR A 328 -10.04 -13.04 -4.35
N SER A 329 -9.21 -13.37 -5.34
CA SER A 329 -7.76 -13.12 -5.23
C SER A 329 -7.44 -11.64 -5.10
N ILE A 330 -8.21 -10.77 -5.75
CA ILE A 330 -8.10 -9.30 -5.63
C ILE A 330 -8.63 -8.82 -4.26
N LEU A 331 -9.73 -9.40 -3.77
CA LEU A 331 -10.42 -8.97 -2.55
C LEU A 331 -10.07 -9.77 -1.30
N ALA A 332 -9.12 -10.69 -1.37
CA ALA A 332 -8.77 -11.60 -0.28
C ALA A 332 -8.32 -10.86 0.99
N HIS A 333 -7.70 -9.69 0.82
CA HIS A 333 -7.31 -8.82 1.92
C HIS A 333 -8.49 -8.36 2.79
N TYR A 334 -9.67 -8.24 2.20
CA TYR A 334 -10.90 -7.79 2.87
C TYR A 334 -11.72 -8.95 3.43
N CYS A 335 -11.30 -10.20 3.22
CA CYS A 335 -12.07 -11.40 3.56
C CYS A 335 -11.51 -12.10 4.80
N ASN A 336 -12.39 -12.61 5.66
CA ASN A 336 -11.97 -13.49 6.77
C ASN A 336 -11.99 -14.97 6.39
N VAL A 337 -12.79 -15.33 5.40
CA VAL A 337 -13.10 -16.72 5.05
C VAL A 337 -12.88 -16.88 3.55
N TYR A 338 -12.39 -18.06 3.16
CA TYR A 338 -12.28 -18.47 1.76
C TYR A 338 -13.66 -18.58 1.09
N PRO A 339 -13.73 -18.55 -0.26
CA PRO A 339 -14.97 -18.79 -0.96
C PRO A 339 -15.58 -20.14 -0.56
N SER A 340 -16.89 -20.16 -0.43
CA SER A 340 -17.63 -21.35 -0.01
C SER A 340 -18.73 -21.67 -1.01
N MET A 341 -19.01 -22.96 -1.14
CA MET A 341 -20.08 -23.44 -2.01
C MET A 341 -21.41 -23.31 -1.28
N VAL A 342 -22.43 -22.86 -2.01
CA VAL A 342 -23.81 -22.80 -1.52
C VAL A 342 -24.73 -23.58 -2.44
N LYS A 343 -25.67 -24.29 -1.83
CA LYS A 343 -26.74 -25.01 -2.51
C LYS A 343 -27.99 -24.14 -2.48
N SER A 344 -28.64 -23.97 -3.63
CA SER A 344 -29.95 -23.33 -3.74
C SER A 344 -30.92 -24.30 -4.41
N ILE A 345 -32.10 -24.46 -3.81
CA ILE A 345 -33.18 -25.27 -4.34
C ILE A 345 -34.25 -24.30 -4.84
N ARG A 346 -34.56 -24.35 -6.13
CA ARG A 346 -35.64 -23.55 -6.75
C ARG A 346 -36.44 -24.46 -7.67
N LYS A 347 -37.77 -24.54 -7.48
CA LYS A 347 -38.67 -25.37 -8.29
C LYS A 347 -38.11 -26.80 -8.49
N ASP A 348 -37.74 -27.44 -7.38
CA ASP A 348 -37.11 -28.78 -7.30
C ASP A 348 -35.78 -28.99 -8.03
N LYS A 349 -35.24 -27.94 -8.66
CA LYS A 349 -33.89 -27.97 -9.23
C LYS A 349 -32.87 -27.51 -8.21
N VAL A 350 -31.94 -28.40 -7.93
CA VAL A 350 -30.74 -28.10 -7.13
C VAL A 350 -29.72 -27.39 -8.00
N SER A 351 -29.30 -26.21 -7.58
CA SER A 351 -28.20 -25.47 -8.19
C SER A 351 -27.12 -25.20 -7.16
N TYR A 352 -25.88 -25.17 -7.63
CA TYR A 352 -24.72 -24.86 -6.81
C TYR A 352 -24.10 -23.54 -7.29
N ALA A 353 -23.61 -22.77 -6.34
CA ALA A 353 -22.94 -21.51 -6.59
C ALA A 353 -21.71 -21.39 -5.69
N LEU A 354 -20.72 -20.63 -6.15
CA LEU A 354 -19.57 -20.23 -5.35
C LEU A 354 -19.78 -18.79 -4.92
N TYR A 355 -19.56 -18.51 -3.64
CA TYR A 355 -19.65 -17.14 -3.12
C TYR A 355 -18.55 -16.87 -2.10
N PHE A 356 -18.24 -15.59 -1.92
CA PHE A 356 -17.49 -15.13 -0.77
C PHE A 356 -18.12 -13.85 -0.23
N ARG A 357 -17.72 -13.48 1.00
CA ARG A 357 -18.09 -12.21 1.61
C ARG A 357 -16.87 -11.56 2.26
N THR A 358 -16.82 -10.24 2.18
CA THR A 358 -15.81 -9.47 2.92
C THR A 358 -16.20 -9.35 4.39
N ARG A 359 -15.29 -8.78 5.17
CA ARG A 359 -15.59 -8.25 6.50
C ARG A 359 -16.47 -7.01 6.36
N GLY A 360 -17.26 -6.72 7.40
CA GLY A 360 -17.87 -5.40 7.56
C GLY A 360 -16.80 -4.36 7.87
N LEU A 361 -16.50 -3.47 6.92
CA LEU A 361 -15.40 -2.52 6.97
C LEU A 361 -15.84 -1.08 6.68
N PRO A 362 -15.32 -0.08 7.43
CA PRO A 362 -15.64 1.33 7.22
C PRO A 362 -15.39 1.84 5.80
N CYS A 363 -14.37 1.32 5.11
CA CYS A 363 -14.04 1.73 3.74
C CYS A 363 -15.14 1.45 2.71
N PHE A 364 -16.12 0.61 3.05
CA PHE A 364 -17.29 0.36 2.20
C PHE A 364 -18.45 1.34 2.44
N ASN A 365 -18.40 2.18 3.48
CA ASN A 365 -19.48 3.13 3.81
C ASN A 365 -19.69 4.14 2.67
N GLU A 366 -18.61 4.68 2.10
CA GLU A 366 -18.67 5.63 0.97
C GLU A 366 -19.41 5.00 -0.23
N LEU A 367 -18.99 3.80 -0.66
CA LEU A 367 -19.63 3.09 -1.77
C LEU A 367 -21.09 2.73 -1.45
N ARG A 368 -21.39 2.34 -0.20
CA ARG A 368 -22.77 2.06 0.22
C ARG A 368 -23.64 3.31 0.11
N SER A 369 -23.15 4.47 0.52
CA SER A 369 -23.89 5.74 0.41
C SER A 369 -24.12 6.18 -1.04
N LEU A 370 -23.16 5.92 -1.93
CA LEU A 370 -23.26 6.26 -3.35
C LEU A 370 -24.23 5.35 -4.12
N PHE A 371 -24.17 4.04 -3.86
CA PHE A 371 -24.92 3.04 -4.63
C PHE A 371 -26.29 2.72 -4.05
N TYR A 372 -26.61 3.16 -2.83
CA TYR A 372 -27.87 2.78 -2.20
C TYR A 372 -28.59 3.95 -1.55
N ILE A 373 -29.68 4.35 -2.19
CA ILE A 373 -30.58 5.41 -1.75
C ILE A 373 -31.86 4.73 -1.30
N GLU A 374 -32.35 5.03 -0.09
CA GLU A 374 -33.56 4.41 0.47
C GLU A 374 -33.52 2.87 0.49
N LYS A 375 -32.31 2.30 0.67
CA LYS A 375 -32.01 0.86 0.62
C LYS A 375 -32.12 0.22 -0.77
N GLU A 376 -32.53 0.97 -1.79
CA GLU A 376 -32.53 0.53 -3.18
C GLU A 376 -31.18 0.79 -3.84
N LYS A 377 -30.72 -0.19 -4.62
CA LYS A 377 -29.46 -0.09 -5.35
C LYS A 377 -29.65 0.75 -6.62
N ARG A 378 -28.86 1.81 -6.77
CA ARG A 378 -28.96 2.80 -7.85
C ARG A 378 -27.61 3.05 -8.49
N ILE A 379 -27.62 3.51 -9.75
CA ILE A 379 -26.38 3.96 -10.41
C ILE A 379 -26.09 5.39 -9.92
N PRO A 380 -24.92 5.65 -9.30
CA PRO A 380 -24.60 6.96 -8.73
C PRO A 380 -24.71 8.10 -9.74
N GLU A 381 -25.01 9.31 -9.27
CA GLU A 381 -25.01 10.50 -10.14
C GLU A 381 -23.63 10.79 -10.72
N ASP A 382 -22.58 10.61 -9.90
CA ASP A 382 -21.18 10.78 -10.27
C ASP A 382 -20.58 9.58 -11.03
N ILE A 383 -21.42 8.74 -11.66
CA ILE A 383 -20.95 7.53 -12.37
C ILE A 383 -19.96 7.85 -13.50
N TYR A 384 -19.98 9.07 -14.05
CA TYR A 384 -19.02 9.53 -15.05
C TYR A 384 -17.55 9.49 -14.56
N ASN A 385 -17.33 9.85 -13.28
CA ASN A 385 -16.00 9.84 -12.67
C ASN A 385 -15.64 8.48 -12.06
N ILE A 386 -16.65 7.67 -11.72
CA ILE A 386 -16.49 6.38 -11.03
C ILE A 386 -16.29 5.21 -12.01
N LEU A 387 -16.98 5.21 -13.16
CA LEU A 387 -16.93 4.12 -14.13
C LEU A 387 -15.67 4.22 -14.99
N ASN A 388 -14.57 3.62 -14.54
CA ASN A 388 -13.34 3.46 -15.32
C ASN A 388 -13.31 2.11 -16.09
N PRO A 389 -12.28 1.84 -16.94
CA PRO A 389 -12.21 0.60 -17.72
C PRO A 389 -12.24 -0.69 -16.88
N VAL A 390 -11.66 -0.67 -15.68
CA VAL A 390 -11.68 -1.81 -14.74
C VAL A 390 -13.10 -2.07 -14.25
N ALA A 391 -13.82 -1.02 -13.85
CA ALA A 391 -15.21 -1.13 -13.42
C ALA A 391 -16.12 -1.62 -14.56
N LEU A 392 -15.92 -1.10 -15.78
CA LEU A 392 -16.67 -1.53 -16.96
C LEU A 392 -16.40 -3.01 -17.30
N ALA A 393 -15.15 -3.48 -17.19
CA ALA A 393 -14.81 -4.89 -17.39
C ALA A 393 -15.56 -5.80 -16.40
N HIS A 394 -15.59 -5.45 -15.11
CA HIS A 394 -16.29 -6.22 -14.09
C HIS A 394 -17.82 -6.18 -14.23
N LEU A 395 -18.38 -5.06 -14.69
CA LEU A 395 -19.80 -4.97 -15.08
C LEU A 395 -20.11 -5.96 -16.22
N ILE A 396 -19.28 -5.99 -17.27
CA ILE A 396 -19.47 -6.91 -18.40
C ILE A 396 -19.30 -8.36 -17.97
N MET A 397 -18.31 -8.67 -17.13
CA MET A 397 -18.12 -10.04 -16.63
C MET A 397 -19.34 -10.52 -15.83
N GLY A 398 -19.94 -9.67 -14.99
CA GLY A 398 -21.20 -10.00 -14.30
C GLY A 398 -22.38 -10.07 -15.26
N ASP A 399 -22.80 -8.92 -15.79
CA ASP A 399 -24.10 -8.74 -16.47
C ASP A 399 -24.02 -8.55 -17.99
N GLY A 400 -22.85 -8.75 -18.60
CA GLY A 400 -22.70 -8.77 -20.05
C GLY A 400 -23.19 -10.08 -20.69
N SER A 401 -23.82 -9.99 -21.84
CA SER A 401 -24.28 -11.13 -22.65
C SER A 401 -23.93 -10.89 -24.12
N ALA A 402 -23.04 -11.72 -24.66
CA ALA A 402 -22.64 -11.66 -26.05
C ALA A 402 -23.86 -11.81 -26.97
N ASN A 403 -23.85 -11.07 -28.08
CA ASN A 403 -24.90 -11.09 -29.09
C ASN A 403 -24.25 -11.12 -30.47
N LYS A 404 -24.95 -11.66 -31.48
CA LYS A 404 -24.45 -11.85 -32.85
C LYS A 404 -23.79 -10.59 -33.42
N TYR A 405 -24.35 -9.42 -33.14
CA TYR A 405 -23.86 -8.12 -33.62
C TYR A 405 -23.57 -7.16 -32.46
N GLY A 406 -22.99 -7.64 -31.35
CA GLY A 406 -22.57 -6.76 -30.25
C GLY A 406 -22.66 -7.37 -28.86
N LEU A 407 -23.00 -6.53 -27.87
CA LEU A 407 -23.07 -6.92 -26.47
C LEU A 407 -24.32 -6.34 -25.81
N ILE A 408 -25.02 -7.14 -25.01
CA ILE A 408 -26.10 -6.65 -24.14
C ILE A 408 -25.57 -6.56 -22.71
N LEU A 409 -25.81 -5.44 -22.03
CA LEU A 409 -25.69 -5.32 -20.58
C LEU A 409 -27.08 -5.47 -19.96
N CYS A 410 -27.24 -6.48 -19.11
CA CYS A 410 -28.49 -6.79 -18.42
C CYS A 410 -28.69 -5.85 -17.22
N THR A 411 -29.18 -4.63 -17.47
CA THR A 411 -29.47 -3.63 -16.43
C THR A 411 -30.89 -3.72 -15.87
N ASP A 412 -31.48 -4.91 -15.89
CA ASP A 412 -32.90 -5.17 -15.62
C ASP A 412 -33.37 -4.73 -14.21
N SER A 413 -32.42 -4.60 -13.27
CA SER A 413 -32.68 -4.20 -11.88
C SER A 413 -32.61 -2.69 -11.64
N TYR A 414 -32.17 -1.91 -12.62
CA TYR A 414 -32.04 -0.46 -12.51
C TYR A 414 -33.21 0.29 -13.14
N ARG A 415 -33.49 1.47 -12.60
CA ARG A 415 -34.49 2.38 -13.16
C ARG A 415 -34.00 2.92 -14.50
N ILE A 416 -34.92 3.29 -15.37
CA ILE A 416 -34.59 3.83 -16.68
C ILE A 416 -33.65 5.05 -16.62
N ILE A 417 -33.84 5.96 -15.66
CA ILE A 417 -32.97 7.14 -15.47
C ILE A 417 -31.53 6.74 -15.15
N ASP A 418 -31.35 5.67 -14.38
CA ASP A 418 -30.05 5.14 -13.99
C ASP A 418 -29.38 4.48 -15.21
N VAL A 419 -30.13 3.72 -16.01
CA VAL A 419 -29.66 3.11 -17.25
C VAL A 419 -29.24 4.15 -18.28
N VAL A 420 -30.04 5.20 -18.48
CA VAL A 420 -29.72 6.31 -19.40
C VAL A 420 -28.45 7.03 -18.94
N ARG A 421 -28.27 7.25 -17.62
CA ARG A 421 -27.04 7.85 -17.08
C ARG A 421 -25.81 6.99 -17.42
N LEU A 422 -25.91 5.67 -17.24
CA LEU A 422 -24.83 4.74 -17.61
C LEU A 422 -24.55 4.76 -19.12
N MET A 423 -25.60 4.79 -19.96
CA MET A 423 -25.46 4.91 -21.41
C MET A 423 -24.74 6.21 -21.82
N ASN A 424 -25.04 7.33 -21.17
CA ASN A 424 -24.37 8.60 -21.45
C ASN A 424 -22.88 8.52 -21.16
N VAL A 425 -22.46 7.87 -20.08
CA VAL A 425 -21.03 7.64 -19.81
C VAL A 425 -20.38 6.81 -20.91
N LEU A 426 -21.02 5.72 -21.34
CA LEU A 426 -20.49 4.88 -22.43
C LEU A 426 -20.28 5.69 -23.72
N LYS A 427 -21.25 6.52 -24.09
CA LYS A 427 -21.18 7.37 -25.29
C LYS A 427 -20.14 8.49 -25.17
N ILE A 428 -20.21 9.28 -24.11
CA ILE A 428 -19.42 10.51 -23.97
C ILE A 428 -17.97 10.20 -23.59
N ARG A 429 -17.75 9.30 -22.63
CA ARG A 429 -16.41 9.03 -22.08
C ARG A 429 -15.61 8.05 -22.93
N TYR A 430 -16.29 7.04 -23.48
CA TYR A 430 -15.62 5.91 -24.13
C TYR A 430 -15.88 5.83 -25.62
N ASN A 431 -16.69 6.75 -26.18
CA ASN A 431 -17.10 6.70 -27.59
C ASN A 431 -17.72 5.34 -27.96
N ILE A 432 -18.42 4.70 -27.01
CA ILE A 432 -19.11 3.43 -27.20
C ILE A 432 -20.55 3.73 -27.57
N ASP A 433 -20.89 3.38 -28.80
CA ASP A 433 -22.23 3.56 -29.29
C ASP A 433 -23.15 2.42 -28.83
N CYS A 434 -24.17 2.83 -28.07
CA CYS A 434 -25.16 1.94 -27.51
C CYS A 434 -26.59 2.49 -27.66
N THR A 435 -27.56 1.60 -27.50
CA THR A 435 -29.01 1.91 -27.52
C THR A 435 -29.70 1.26 -26.34
N LEU A 436 -30.77 1.89 -25.89
CA LEU A 436 -31.68 1.30 -24.93
C LEU A 436 -32.50 0.19 -25.63
N ARG A 437 -32.61 -0.96 -24.97
CA ARG A 437 -33.52 -2.06 -25.34
C ARG A 437 -34.31 -2.49 -24.11
N TYR A 438 -35.36 -3.26 -24.33
CA TYR A 438 -36.19 -3.82 -23.27
C TYR A 438 -36.27 -5.33 -23.42
N HIS A 439 -36.03 -6.06 -22.33
CA HIS A 439 -36.32 -7.50 -22.29
C HIS A 439 -37.81 -7.75 -22.03
N THR A 440 -38.36 -6.97 -21.12
CA THR A 440 -39.79 -6.81 -20.83
C THR A 440 -40.08 -5.32 -20.69
N PRO A 441 -41.35 -4.86 -20.71
CA PRO A 441 -41.68 -3.43 -20.63
C PRO A 441 -41.05 -2.69 -19.42
N THR A 442 -40.71 -3.42 -18.36
CA THR A 442 -40.15 -2.88 -17.11
C THR A 442 -38.65 -3.13 -16.94
N GLN A 443 -38.01 -3.86 -17.85
CA GLN A 443 -36.60 -4.29 -17.72
C GLN A 443 -35.72 -3.67 -18.82
N PRO A 444 -35.16 -2.48 -18.57
CA PRO A 444 -34.27 -1.81 -19.51
C PRO A 444 -32.90 -2.49 -19.58
N ARG A 445 -32.37 -2.62 -20.79
CA ARG A 445 -31.04 -3.15 -21.11
C ARG A 445 -30.28 -2.20 -22.01
N ILE A 446 -28.95 -2.24 -21.93
CA ILE A 446 -28.08 -1.48 -22.84
C ILE A 446 -27.58 -2.43 -23.92
N TYR A 447 -27.84 -2.12 -25.19
CA TYR A 447 -27.24 -2.83 -26.32
C TYR A 447 -26.11 -2.00 -26.90
N ILE A 448 -24.89 -2.52 -26.82
CA ILE A 448 -23.69 -1.97 -27.46
C ILE A 448 -23.60 -2.52 -28.87
N ARG A 449 -23.51 -1.62 -29.86
CA ARG A 449 -23.51 -1.99 -31.28
C ARG A 449 -22.18 -2.63 -31.68
N GLU A 450 -22.23 -3.50 -32.68
CA GLU A 450 -21.06 -4.18 -33.27
C GLU A 450 -19.90 -3.25 -33.58
N ARG A 451 -20.19 -2.09 -34.19
CA ARG A 451 -19.19 -1.07 -34.55
C ARG A 451 -18.34 -0.56 -33.38
N SER A 452 -18.85 -0.66 -32.15
CA SER A 452 -18.12 -0.26 -30.94
C SER A 452 -17.45 -1.42 -30.21
N MET A 453 -17.63 -2.67 -30.66
CA MET A 453 -16.99 -3.84 -30.05
C MET A 453 -15.45 -3.81 -30.14
N PRO A 454 -14.80 -3.34 -31.23
CA PRO A 454 -13.34 -3.21 -31.25
C PRO A 454 -12.82 -2.28 -30.14
N ILE A 455 -13.40 -1.08 -30.02
CA ILE A 455 -13.07 -0.10 -28.98
C ILE A 455 -13.31 -0.69 -27.59
N LEU A 456 -14.48 -1.31 -27.39
CA LEU A 456 -14.82 -1.93 -26.12
C LEU A 456 -13.83 -3.03 -25.72
N ARG A 457 -13.46 -3.91 -26.65
CA ARG A 457 -12.53 -5.02 -26.41
C ARG A 457 -11.16 -4.51 -25.96
N GLU A 458 -10.61 -3.55 -26.69
CA GLU A 458 -9.31 -2.96 -26.35
C GLU A 458 -9.35 -2.35 -24.94
N LEU A 459 -10.44 -1.66 -24.61
CA LEU A 459 -10.63 -1.00 -23.33
C LEU A 459 -10.71 -1.97 -22.14
N VAL A 460 -11.42 -3.09 -22.28
CA VAL A 460 -11.78 -3.95 -21.12
C VAL A 460 -11.01 -5.26 -21.05
N LYS A 461 -10.50 -5.79 -22.18
CA LYS A 461 -9.81 -7.08 -22.24
C LYS A 461 -8.64 -7.22 -21.25
N PRO A 462 -7.80 -6.19 -20.99
CA PRO A 462 -6.70 -6.29 -20.02
C PRO A 462 -7.14 -6.58 -18.58
N TYR A 463 -8.42 -6.33 -18.25
CA TYR A 463 -8.96 -6.45 -16.89
C TYR A 463 -9.95 -7.61 -16.73
N MET A 464 -10.15 -8.41 -17.78
CA MET A 464 -11.06 -9.56 -17.76
C MET A 464 -10.32 -10.86 -17.48
N VAL A 465 -10.94 -11.76 -16.71
CA VAL A 465 -10.45 -13.13 -16.55
C VAL A 465 -10.70 -13.94 -17.82
N GLU A 466 -9.74 -14.80 -18.20
CA GLU A 466 -9.81 -15.63 -19.42
C GLU A 466 -11.15 -16.37 -19.57
N SER A 467 -11.67 -16.93 -18.46
CA SER A 467 -12.94 -17.67 -18.46
C SER A 467 -14.17 -16.83 -18.80
N MET A 468 -14.06 -15.49 -18.82
CA MET A 468 -15.14 -14.57 -19.15
C MET A 468 -14.93 -13.85 -20.48
N LEU A 469 -13.82 -14.09 -21.18
CA LEU A 469 -13.54 -13.43 -22.47
C LEU A 469 -14.54 -13.81 -23.57
N TYR A 470 -15.23 -14.95 -23.46
CA TYR A 470 -16.30 -15.33 -24.38
C TYR A 470 -17.42 -14.28 -24.44
N LYS A 471 -17.59 -13.46 -23.40
CA LYS A 471 -18.59 -12.38 -23.39
C LYS A 471 -18.27 -11.25 -24.38
N ILE A 472 -17.02 -11.12 -24.81
CA ILE A 472 -16.59 -10.04 -25.71
C ILE A 472 -15.96 -10.54 -27.02
N LYS A 473 -15.75 -11.85 -27.21
CA LYS A 473 -15.21 -12.41 -28.46
C LYS A 473 -16.24 -12.31 -29.59
N ASN A 474 -15.75 -12.25 -30.83
CA ASN A 474 -16.57 -12.60 -31.99
C ASN A 474 -16.59 -14.14 -32.05
N ASP A 475 -17.76 -14.72 -32.25
CA ASP A 475 -17.87 -16.08 -32.76
C ASP A 475 -17.34 -16.16 -34.19
#